data_AF-A0A4Q0VPU0-F1
#
_entry.id   AF-A0A4Q0VPU0-F1
#
_cell.length_a   1.000
_cell.length_b   1.000
_cell.length_c   1.000
_cell.angle_alpha   90.00
_cell.angle_beta   90.00
_cell.angle_gamma   90.00
#
_symmetry.space_group_name_H-M   'P 1'
#
loop_
_entity.id
_entity.type
_entity.pdbx_description
1 polymer ?
#
loop_
_entity_poly.entity_id
_entity_poly.type
_entity_poly.pdbx_seq_one_letter_code
_entity_poly.pdbx_strand_id
1 'polypeptide(L)'
;MLQVTFQYQGQQPVFETLKSLHFNYDNGKYISNENAYRATITHAAETKQLLLTFSKELSFDQYKHLHKVVKTIAENIGASVDDHLALMGYLEDGSEAFIVSGWEQWVRFLETAKHVSMEGQKVQVYQDQQLKGEGILLEAHKDETDNSHFRIISCTILSKSGEQVFSGNNLLILATGEF
;
A
#
# COMPACT_ATOMS: atom_id res chain seq x y z
N MET A 1 -13.91 -12.55 1.34
CA MET A 1 -13.64 -11.52 2.37
C MET A 1 -12.34 -11.89 3.05
N LEU A 2 -11.51 -10.90 3.36
CA LEU A 2 -10.23 -11.03 4.04
C LEU A 2 -10.37 -10.68 5.54
N GLN A 3 -9.48 -11.21 6.37
CA GLN A 3 -9.58 -11.07 7.83
C GLN A 3 -8.23 -10.80 8.51
N VAL A 4 -8.25 -9.93 9.52
CA VAL A 4 -7.12 -9.68 10.42
C VAL A 4 -7.61 -9.79 11.85
N THR A 5 -6.89 -10.57 12.66
CA THR A 5 -7.15 -10.73 14.07
C THR A 5 -6.14 -9.94 14.89
N PHE A 6 -6.65 -9.15 15.84
CA PHE A 6 -5.84 -8.46 16.84
C PHE A 6 -6.08 -9.11 18.20
N GLN A 7 -5.01 -9.46 18.89
CA GLN A 7 -5.06 -9.98 20.25
C GLN A 7 -4.31 -9.04 21.19
N TYR A 8 -5.00 -8.50 22.21
CA TYR A 8 -4.40 -7.57 23.17
C TYR A 8 -4.53 -8.06 24.61
N GLN A 9 -3.83 -7.38 25.52
CA GLN A 9 -3.81 -7.68 26.95
C GLN A 9 -4.21 -6.46 27.78
N GLY A 10 -4.65 -6.71 29.02
CA GLY A 10 -5.10 -5.65 29.93
C GLY A 10 -6.37 -4.91 29.47
N GLN A 11 -6.57 -3.71 30.00
CA GLN A 11 -7.54 -2.74 29.47
C GLN A 11 -6.83 -1.89 28.43
N GLN A 12 -7.46 -1.71 27.27
CA GLN A 12 -6.90 -0.96 26.15
C GLN A 12 -7.93 0.04 25.63
N PRO A 13 -7.50 1.18 25.04
CA PRO A 13 -8.39 2.21 24.53
C PRO A 13 -8.99 1.83 23.16
N VAL A 14 -9.66 0.66 23.09
CA VAL A 14 -10.19 0.10 21.84
C VAL A 14 -11.20 1.06 21.20
N PHE A 15 -12.17 1.54 21.98
CA PHE A 15 -13.23 2.40 21.47
C PHE A 15 -12.66 3.73 20.93
N GLU A 16 -11.77 4.36 21.70
CA GLU A 16 -11.11 5.62 21.35
C GLU A 16 -10.25 5.47 20.10
N THR A 17 -9.50 4.36 20.01
CA THR A 17 -8.68 4.02 18.85
C THR A 17 -9.54 3.89 17.60
N LEU A 18 -10.60 3.07 17.65
CA LEU A 18 -11.48 2.85 16.50
C LEU A 18 -12.23 4.13 16.09
N LYS A 19 -12.67 4.93 17.06
CA LYS A 19 -13.31 6.23 16.80
C LYS A 19 -12.35 7.22 16.13
N SER A 20 -11.08 7.26 16.55
CA SER A 20 -10.05 8.11 15.93
C SER A 20 -9.76 7.72 14.47
N LEU A 21 -10.01 6.46 14.12
CA LEU A 21 -9.89 5.90 12.78
C LEU A 21 -11.22 5.93 12.01
N HIS A 22 -12.18 6.76 12.45
CA HIS A 22 -13.48 6.97 11.82
C HIS A 22 -14.36 5.72 11.69
N PHE A 23 -14.16 4.72 12.55
CA PHE A 23 -15.12 3.63 12.68
C PHE A 23 -16.31 4.07 13.53
N ASN A 24 -17.51 3.89 12.99
CA ASN A 24 -18.77 4.14 13.68
C ASN A 24 -19.33 2.84 14.23
N TYR A 25 -19.83 2.86 15.46
CA TYR A 25 -20.45 1.69 16.08
C TYR A 25 -21.91 1.55 15.64
N ASP A 26 -22.26 0.39 15.10
CA ASP A 26 -23.60 0.04 14.64
C ASP A 26 -23.85 -1.46 14.88
N ASN A 27 -24.93 -1.77 15.60
CA ASN A 27 -25.43 -3.15 15.82
C ASN A 27 -24.35 -4.17 16.22
N GLY A 28 -23.53 -3.85 17.22
CA GLY A 28 -22.51 -4.78 17.73
C GLY A 28 -21.19 -4.76 16.96
N LYS A 29 -21.06 -3.91 15.94
CA LYS A 29 -19.88 -3.84 15.06
C LYS A 29 -19.42 -2.41 14.88
N TYR A 30 -18.14 -2.25 14.60
CA TYR A 30 -17.54 -1.00 14.18
C TYR A 30 -17.39 -1.01 12.66
N ILE A 31 -17.90 0.00 11.96
CA ILE A 31 -17.92 0.07 10.49
C ILE A 31 -17.23 1.35 10.03
N SER A 32 -16.32 1.21 9.07
CA SER A 32 -15.73 2.33 8.32
C SER A 32 -16.05 2.16 6.84
N ASN A 33 -16.42 3.27 6.17
CA ASN A 33 -16.63 3.34 4.72
C ASN A 33 -15.65 4.35 4.07
N GLU A 34 -14.51 4.57 4.70
CA GLU A 34 -13.47 5.49 4.22
C GLU A 34 -12.81 4.98 2.93
N ASN A 35 -12.28 5.90 2.12
CA ASN A 35 -11.50 5.58 0.91
C ASN A 35 -12.19 4.62 -0.08
N ALA A 36 -13.51 4.74 -0.22
CA ALA A 36 -14.33 3.96 -1.16
C ALA A 36 -14.31 2.43 -0.93
N TYR A 37 -14.02 1.98 0.28
CA TYR A 37 -14.20 0.58 0.67
C TYR A 37 -14.83 0.47 2.05
N ARG A 38 -15.41 -0.70 2.34
CA ARG A 38 -16.00 -1.01 3.64
C ARG A 38 -15.09 -1.92 4.46
N ALA A 39 -14.80 -1.51 5.70
CA ALA A 39 -14.15 -2.31 6.72
C ALA A 39 -15.09 -2.48 7.92
N THR A 40 -15.10 -3.67 8.52
CA THR A 40 -15.93 -3.97 9.70
C THR A 40 -15.11 -4.67 10.75
N ILE A 41 -15.19 -4.18 12.00
CA ILE A 41 -14.53 -4.76 13.17
C ILE A 41 -15.58 -5.29 14.16
N THR A 42 -15.40 -6.52 14.60
CA THR A 42 -16.13 -7.09 15.74
C THR A 42 -15.19 -7.17 16.94
N HIS A 43 -15.67 -6.74 18.11
CA HIS A 43 -14.89 -6.72 19.34
C HIS A 43 -15.42 -7.77 20.32
N ALA A 44 -14.64 -8.81 20.55
CA ALA A 44 -14.89 -9.80 21.59
C ALA A 44 -14.12 -9.38 22.85
N ALA A 45 -14.77 -8.62 23.73
CA ALA A 45 -14.15 -8.09 24.94
C ALA A 45 -13.68 -9.20 25.91
N GLU A 46 -14.45 -10.28 26.03
CA GLU A 46 -14.15 -11.42 26.90
C GLU A 46 -12.84 -12.12 26.53
N THR A 47 -12.59 -12.28 25.22
CA THR A 47 -11.35 -12.88 24.70
C THR A 47 -10.28 -11.86 24.36
N LYS A 48 -10.55 -10.56 24.58
CA LYS A 48 -9.66 -9.45 24.25
C LYS A 48 -9.19 -9.47 22.79
N GLN A 49 -10.13 -9.70 21.89
CA GLN A 49 -9.88 -9.90 20.47
C GLN A 49 -10.66 -8.89 19.63
N LEU A 50 -10.02 -8.37 18.58
CA LEU A 50 -10.69 -7.66 17.49
C LEU A 50 -10.57 -8.48 16.20
N LEU A 51 -11.67 -8.60 15.47
CA LEU A 51 -11.68 -9.21 14.14
C LEU A 51 -12.05 -8.15 13.11
N LEU A 52 -11.08 -7.72 12.32
CA LEU A 52 -11.26 -6.84 11.17
C LEU A 52 -11.55 -7.67 9.92
N THR A 53 -12.56 -7.25 9.16
CA THR A 53 -12.98 -7.88 7.91
C THR A 53 -13.16 -6.84 6.81
N PHE A 54 -12.72 -7.18 5.59
CA PHE A 54 -12.76 -6.29 4.42
C PHE A 54 -12.84 -7.09 3.10
N SER A 55 -13.10 -6.39 1.99
CA SER A 55 -13.16 -6.99 0.65
C SER A 55 -11.77 -7.47 0.18
N LYS A 56 -11.74 -8.50 -0.67
CA LYS A 56 -10.51 -8.90 -1.40
C LYS A 56 -10.27 -8.02 -2.63
N GLU A 57 -11.32 -7.40 -3.14
CA GLU A 57 -11.31 -6.54 -4.33
C GLU A 57 -11.04 -5.10 -3.90
N LEU A 58 -9.80 -4.83 -3.50
CA LEU A 58 -9.32 -3.48 -3.18
C LEU A 58 -8.25 -3.08 -4.19
N SER A 59 -8.25 -1.79 -4.54
CA SER A 59 -7.13 -1.17 -5.26
C SER A 59 -5.88 -1.12 -4.37
N PHE A 60 -4.72 -0.92 -5.00
CA PHE A 60 -3.46 -0.83 -4.27
C PHE A 60 -3.43 0.31 -3.25
N ASP A 61 -4.01 1.47 -3.57
CA ASP A 61 -4.10 2.60 -2.63
C ASP A 61 -5.03 2.31 -1.44
N GLN A 62 -6.09 1.55 -1.67
CA GLN A 62 -6.97 1.08 -0.59
C GLN A 62 -6.25 0.09 0.32
N TYR A 63 -5.44 -0.82 -0.24
CA TYR A 63 -4.57 -1.68 0.54
C TYR A 63 -3.53 -0.86 1.34
N LYS A 64 -2.92 0.17 0.74
CA LYS A 64 -1.97 1.08 1.43
C LYS A 64 -2.65 1.76 2.62
N HIS A 65 -3.86 2.27 2.43
CA HIS A 65 -4.63 2.87 3.51
C HIS A 65 -4.96 1.85 4.61
N LEU A 66 -5.45 0.67 4.23
CA LEU A 66 -5.83 -0.37 5.19
C LEU A 66 -4.64 -0.91 5.98
N HIS A 67 -3.48 -1.09 5.37
CA HIS A 67 -2.24 -1.44 6.05
C HIS A 67 -1.92 -0.46 7.18
N LYS A 68 -2.02 0.86 6.92
CA LYS A 68 -1.82 1.89 7.93
C LYS A 68 -2.84 1.82 9.05
N VAL A 69 -4.12 1.58 8.72
CA VAL A 69 -5.18 1.38 9.72
C VAL A 69 -4.84 0.18 10.63
N VAL A 70 -4.45 -0.95 10.06
CA VAL A 70 -4.09 -2.16 10.81
C VAL A 70 -2.91 -1.89 11.76
N LYS A 71 -1.83 -1.27 11.26
CA LYS A 71 -0.68 -0.89 12.10
C LYS A 71 -1.09 0.05 13.23
N THR A 72 -1.86 1.09 12.93
CA THR A 72 -2.31 2.08 13.92
C THR A 72 -3.15 1.45 15.01
N ILE A 73 -4.05 0.51 14.66
CA ILE A 73 -4.83 -0.24 15.65
C ILE A 73 -3.89 -1.04 16.55
N ALA A 74 -2.99 -1.83 15.95
CA ALA A 74 -2.08 -2.70 16.69
C ALA A 74 -1.19 -1.92 17.67
N GLU A 75 -0.63 -0.79 17.22
CA GLU A 75 0.23 0.07 18.03
C GLU A 75 -0.55 0.72 19.19
N ASN A 76 -1.73 1.29 18.93
CA ASN A 76 -2.50 2.02 19.95
C ASN A 76 -3.07 1.14 21.07
N ILE A 77 -3.35 -0.13 20.78
CA ILE A 77 -3.89 -1.08 21.78
C ILE A 77 -2.86 -2.12 22.21
N GLY A 78 -1.61 -2.03 21.73
CA GLY A 78 -0.55 -2.99 22.02
C GLY A 78 -0.93 -4.44 21.65
N ALA A 79 -1.58 -4.64 20.50
CA ALA A 79 -2.02 -5.96 20.05
C ALA A 79 -0.95 -6.68 19.21
N SER A 80 -0.89 -8.00 19.36
CA SER A 80 -0.31 -8.86 18.32
C SER A 80 -1.29 -9.01 17.16
N VAL A 81 -0.78 -9.07 15.93
CA VAL A 81 -1.58 -9.17 14.72
C VAL A 81 -1.38 -10.55 14.07
N ASP A 82 -2.49 -11.18 13.72
CA ASP A 82 -2.55 -12.37 12.87
C ASP A 82 -3.31 -12.01 11.59
N ASP A 83 -2.62 -12.07 10.45
CA ASP A 83 -3.13 -11.67 9.15
C ASP A 83 -3.07 -12.78 8.07
N HIS A 84 -2.91 -14.05 8.47
CA HIS A 84 -2.82 -15.18 7.53
C HIS A 84 -4.10 -15.37 6.68
N LEU A 85 -5.23 -14.78 7.09
CA LEU A 85 -6.49 -14.76 6.33
C LEU A 85 -6.68 -13.47 5.51
N ALA A 86 -5.66 -12.63 5.40
CA ALA A 86 -5.63 -11.39 4.64
C ALA A 86 -4.63 -11.42 3.49
N LEU A 87 -4.62 -12.54 2.74
CA LEU A 87 -3.78 -12.70 1.54
C LEU A 87 -4.16 -11.67 0.47
N MET A 88 -3.22 -10.78 0.15
CA MET A 88 -3.37 -9.76 -0.88
C MET A 88 -2.90 -10.28 -2.25
N GLY A 89 -1.89 -11.14 -2.26
CA GLY A 89 -1.32 -11.70 -3.48
C GLY A 89 -0.05 -12.49 -3.23
N TYR A 90 0.76 -12.61 -4.28
CA TYR A 90 2.02 -13.34 -4.27
C TYR A 90 3.18 -12.42 -4.68
N LEU A 91 4.37 -12.74 -4.20
CA LEU A 91 5.63 -12.13 -4.59
C LEU A 91 6.20 -12.80 -5.86
N GLU A 92 7.32 -12.28 -6.36
CA GLU A 92 7.99 -12.80 -7.57
C GLU A 92 8.46 -14.25 -7.43
N ASP A 93 8.86 -14.65 -6.22
CA ASP A 93 9.28 -16.02 -5.88
C ASP A 93 8.10 -16.98 -5.64
N GLY A 94 6.86 -16.50 -5.76
CA GLY A 94 5.64 -17.25 -5.47
C GLY A 94 5.25 -17.29 -4.00
N SER A 95 6.00 -16.62 -3.10
CA SER A 95 5.66 -16.52 -1.68
C SER A 95 4.40 -15.68 -1.47
N GLU A 96 3.63 -16.01 -0.44
CA GLU A 96 2.40 -15.31 -0.07
C GLU A 96 2.68 -13.95 0.58
N ALA A 97 1.87 -12.95 0.25
CA ALA A 97 1.92 -11.62 0.85
C ALA A 97 0.58 -11.23 1.47
N PHE A 98 0.63 -10.82 2.73
CA PHE A 98 -0.52 -10.48 3.56
C PHE A 98 -0.49 -8.99 3.96
N ILE A 99 -1.62 -8.49 4.45
CA ILE A 99 -1.81 -7.04 4.72
C ILE A 99 -0.81 -6.45 5.73
N VAL A 100 -0.17 -7.26 6.55
CA VAL A 100 0.96 -6.87 7.43
C VAL A 100 2.21 -7.66 7.04
N SER A 101 2.10 -8.98 7.00
CA SER A 101 3.21 -9.90 6.76
C SER A 101 3.60 -9.90 5.28
N GLY A 102 4.82 -9.48 4.95
CA GLY A 102 5.29 -9.41 3.56
C GLY A 102 4.86 -8.14 2.81
N TRP A 103 4.30 -7.15 3.52
CA TRP A 103 3.78 -5.90 2.94
C TRP A 103 4.82 -5.15 2.10
N GLU A 104 6.02 -4.90 2.63
CA GLU A 104 7.05 -4.12 1.93
C GLU A 104 7.54 -4.81 0.65
N GLN A 105 7.72 -6.13 0.72
CA GLN A 105 8.10 -6.95 -0.43
C GLN A 105 7.03 -6.88 -1.52
N TRP A 106 5.75 -6.90 -1.14
CA TRP A 106 4.64 -6.84 -2.07
C TRP A 106 4.49 -5.46 -2.71
N VAL A 107 4.62 -4.39 -1.92
CA VAL A 107 4.67 -3.01 -2.45
C VAL A 107 5.79 -2.86 -3.47
N ARG A 108 6.98 -3.35 -3.15
CA ARG A 108 8.13 -3.31 -4.06
C ARG A 108 7.87 -4.09 -5.34
N PHE A 109 7.30 -5.28 -5.24
CA PHE A 109 6.96 -6.11 -6.39
C PHE A 109 5.97 -5.40 -7.32
N LEU A 110 4.88 -4.83 -6.77
CA LEU A 110 3.88 -4.12 -7.55
C LEU A 110 4.41 -2.85 -8.22
N GLU A 111 5.19 -2.03 -7.50
CA GLU A 111 5.78 -0.84 -8.08
C GLU A 111 6.81 -1.22 -9.17
N THR A 112 7.61 -2.26 -8.96
CA THR A 112 8.53 -2.78 -9.99
C THR A 112 7.77 -3.21 -11.25
N ALA A 113 6.72 -4.03 -11.10
CA ALA A 113 5.89 -4.49 -12.21
C ALA A 113 5.22 -3.33 -12.96
N LYS A 114 4.75 -2.31 -12.22
CA LYS A 114 4.19 -1.08 -12.79
C LYS A 114 5.23 -0.36 -13.65
N HIS A 115 6.46 -0.19 -13.18
CA HIS A 115 7.52 0.47 -13.96
C HIS A 115 7.92 -0.32 -15.20
N VAL A 116 8.07 -1.63 -15.10
CA VAL A 116 8.32 -2.50 -16.26
C VAL A 116 7.18 -2.37 -17.28
N SER A 117 5.92 -2.31 -16.83
CA SER A 117 4.77 -2.15 -17.73
C SER A 117 4.71 -0.78 -18.42
N MET A 118 5.38 0.24 -17.87
CA MET A 118 5.45 1.58 -18.46
C MET A 118 6.57 1.71 -19.49
N GLU A 119 7.52 0.78 -19.56
CA GLU A 119 8.54 0.76 -20.61
C GLU A 119 7.87 0.65 -21.99
N GLY A 120 8.31 1.49 -22.92
CA GLY A 120 7.69 1.65 -24.24
C GLY A 120 6.43 2.52 -24.27
N GLN A 121 5.93 3.01 -23.13
CA GLN A 121 4.79 3.92 -23.08
C GLN A 121 5.22 5.38 -22.99
N LYS A 122 4.34 6.29 -23.41
CA LYS A 122 4.53 7.73 -23.23
C LYS A 122 4.33 8.10 -21.75
N VAL A 123 5.36 8.65 -21.15
CA VAL A 123 5.41 9.04 -19.74
C VAL A 123 5.78 10.50 -19.54
N GLN A 124 5.45 11.02 -18.37
CA GLN A 124 5.95 12.28 -17.83
C GLN A 124 6.85 12.01 -16.63
N VAL A 125 8.00 12.69 -16.60
CA VAL A 125 8.98 12.61 -15.52
C VAL A 125 8.90 13.87 -14.68
N TYR A 126 8.61 13.69 -13.40
CA TYR A 126 8.55 14.75 -12.40
C TYR A 126 9.70 14.60 -11.41
N GLN A 127 10.23 15.72 -10.95
CA GLN A 127 11.16 15.79 -9.82
C GLN A 127 10.71 16.93 -8.91
N ASP A 128 10.48 16.62 -7.63
CA ASP A 128 9.98 17.58 -6.64
C ASP A 128 8.69 18.29 -7.11
N GLN A 129 7.76 17.50 -7.68
CA GLN A 129 6.48 17.94 -8.28
C GLN A 129 6.61 18.86 -9.52
N GLN A 130 7.81 19.08 -10.03
CA GLN A 130 8.02 19.83 -11.28
C GLN A 130 8.21 18.87 -12.46
N LEU A 131 7.49 19.11 -13.55
CA LEU A 131 7.69 18.38 -14.81
C LEU A 131 9.10 18.68 -15.35
N LYS A 132 9.90 17.62 -15.54
CA LYS A 132 11.25 17.70 -16.08
C LYS A 132 11.33 17.22 -17.53
N GLY A 133 10.48 16.30 -17.93
CA GLY A 133 10.47 15.77 -19.29
C GLY A 133 9.21 14.96 -19.62
N GLU A 134 9.00 14.77 -20.92
CA GLU A 134 7.94 13.93 -21.48
C GLU A 134 8.48 13.18 -22.71
N GLY A 135 8.16 11.89 -22.82
CA GLY A 135 8.66 11.04 -23.90
C GLY A 135 8.28 9.58 -23.70
N ILE A 136 8.80 8.69 -24.55
CA ILE A 136 8.63 7.24 -24.38
C ILE A 136 9.63 6.74 -23.34
N LEU A 137 9.18 6.05 -22.30
CA LEU A 137 10.08 5.45 -21.31
C LEU A 137 10.89 4.33 -21.97
N LEU A 138 12.22 4.45 -21.97
CA LEU A 138 13.10 3.40 -22.46
C LEU A 138 13.52 2.47 -21.31
N GLU A 139 13.91 3.04 -20.18
CA GLU A 139 14.40 2.29 -19.03
C GLU A 139 14.23 3.11 -17.74
N ALA A 140 14.01 2.43 -16.61
CA ALA A 140 14.02 3.05 -15.28
C ALA A 140 14.86 2.22 -14.31
N HIS A 141 15.78 2.89 -13.59
CA HIS A 141 16.61 2.25 -12.57
C HIS A 141 16.14 2.62 -11.17
N LYS A 142 15.99 1.57 -10.34
CA LYS A 142 15.59 1.67 -8.94
C LYS A 142 16.81 1.79 -8.03
N ASP A 143 16.60 2.40 -6.87
CA ASP A 143 17.55 2.32 -5.76
C ASP A 143 17.58 0.89 -5.22
N GLU A 144 18.73 0.22 -5.29
CA GLU A 144 18.91 -1.11 -4.72
C GLU A 144 19.51 -1.08 -3.31
N THR A 145 19.88 0.10 -2.81
CA THR A 145 20.53 0.26 -1.50
C THR A 145 19.54 0.33 -0.34
N ASP A 146 18.33 0.84 -0.58
CA ASP A 146 17.24 0.86 0.39
C ASP A 146 16.17 -0.18 0.04
N ASN A 147 16.15 -1.29 0.80
CA ASN A 147 15.14 -2.33 0.64
C ASN A 147 13.78 -1.99 1.28
N SER A 148 13.67 -0.88 2.02
CA SER A 148 12.46 -0.50 2.74
C SER A 148 11.52 0.40 1.94
N HIS A 149 12.01 1.12 0.92
CA HIS A 149 11.19 1.99 0.09
C HIS A 149 11.52 1.84 -1.39
N PHE A 150 10.50 1.58 -2.22
CA PHE A 150 10.67 1.61 -3.67
C PHE A 150 10.93 3.05 -4.14
N ARG A 151 12.03 3.23 -4.88
CA ARG A 151 12.47 4.55 -5.34
C ARG A 151 13.15 4.43 -6.70
N ILE A 152 12.81 5.32 -7.63
CA ILE A 152 13.53 5.46 -8.90
C ILE A 152 14.63 6.51 -8.74
N ILE A 153 15.86 6.16 -9.12
CA ILE A 153 17.04 7.04 -9.03
C ILE A 153 17.46 7.60 -10.39
N SER A 154 17.11 6.91 -11.47
CA SER A 154 17.29 7.41 -12.83
C SER A 154 16.30 6.78 -13.81
N CYS A 155 16.04 7.49 -14.92
CA CYS A 155 15.28 6.95 -16.03
C CYS A 155 15.73 7.58 -17.35
N THR A 156 15.55 6.84 -18.43
CA THR A 156 15.83 7.29 -19.80
C THR A 156 14.53 7.36 -20.57
N ILE A 157 14.27 8.50 -21.21
CA ILE A 157 13.12 8.67 -22.11
C ILE A 157 13.56 9.08 -23.51
N LEU A 158 12.81 8.65 -24.52
CA LEU A 158 12.93 9.13 -25.89
C LEU A 158 11.95 10.29 -26.12
N SER A 159 12.50 11.51 -26.20
CA SER A 159 11.75 12.74 -26.45
C SER A 159 11.86 13.19 -27.92
N LYS A 160 11.14 14.25 -28.31
CA LYS A 160 11.30 14.89 -29.63
C LYS A 160 12.71 15.41 -29.89
N SER A 161 13.46 15.73 -28.83
CA SER A 161 14.86 16.17 -28.89
C SER A 161 15.88 15.03 -28.85
N GLY A 162 15.42 13.76 -28.84
CA GLY A 162 16.25 12.58 -28.69
C GLY A 162 16.18 11.98 -27.29
N GLU A 163 17.12 11.10 -26.98
CA GLU A 163 17.23 10.43 -25.68
C GLU A 163 17.62 11.43 -24.58
N GLN A 164 16.89 11.36 -23.47
CA GLN A 164 17.11 12.19 -22.30
C GLN A 164 17.20 11.30 -21.06
N VAL A 165 18.25 11.50 -20.27
CA VAL A 165 18.45 10.80 -19.00
C VAL A 165 18.13 11.76 -17.86
N PHE A 166 17.25 11.33 -16.97
CA PHE A 166 16.94 12.02 -15.72
C PHE A 166 17.54 11.21 -14.57
N SER A 167 18.13 11.89 -13.59
CA SER A 167 18.69 11.26 -12.39
C SER A 167 18.43 12.13 -11.19
N GLY A 168 18.06 11.50 -10.08
CA GLY A 168 17.73 12.24 -8.87
C GLY A 168 17.06 11.38 -7.83
N ASN A 169 16.99 11.96 -6.65
CA ASN A 169 16.50 11.29 -5.46
C ASN A 169 14.96 11.18 -5.46
N ASN A 170 14.18 12.06 -6.09
CA ASN A 170 12.71 11.98 -6.02
C ASN A 170 12.06 11.99 -7.41
N LEU A 171 12.47 11.05 -8.26
CA LEU A 171 11.87 10.91 -9.58
C LEU A 171 10.51 10.21 -9.48
N LEU A 172 9.49 10.85 -10.05
CA LEU A 172 8.15 10.29 -10.23
C LEU A 172 7.88 10.16 -11.73
N ILE A 173 7.55 8.95 -12.17
CA ILE A 173 7.22 8.65 -13.57
C ILE A 173 5.73 8.30 -13.65
N LEU A 174 5.00 9.00 -14.51
CA LEU A 174 3.56 8.79 -14.71
C LEU A 174 3.28 8.48 -16.18
N ALA A 175 2.58 7.38 -16.45
CA ALA A 175 2.05 7.10 -17.78
C ALA A 175 0.99 8.13 -18.17
N THR A 176 1.03 8.59 -19.41
CA THR A 176 0.07 9.58 -19.94
C THR A 176 -1.22 8.94 -20.46
N GLY A 177 -1.20 7.63 -20.75
CA GLY A 177 -2.31 6.91 -21.40
C GLY A 177 -2.41 7.19 -22.90
N GLU A 178 -1.50 7.98 -23.46
CA GLU A 178 -1.36 8.22 -24.89
C GLU A 178 -0.29 7.27 -25.46
N PHE A 179 -0.54 6.75 -26.66
CA PHE A 179 0.39 5.92 -27.43
C PHE A 179 1.15 6.77 -28.45
#